data_AF-A0A928S860-F1
#
_entry.id   AF-A0A928S860-F1
#
_cell.length_a   1.000
_cell.length_b   1.000
_cell.length_c   1.000
_cell.angle_alpha   90.00
_cell.angle_beta   90.00
_cell.angle_gamma   90.00
#
_symmetry.space_group_name_H-M   'P 1'
#
loop_
_entity.id
_entity.type
_entity.pdbx_description
1 polymer ?
#
loop_
_entity_poly.entity_id
_entity_poly.type
_entity_poly.pdbx_seq_one_letter_code
_entity_poly.pdbx_strand_id
1 'polypeptide(L)'
;MILKHFPFNTLTYSPRLRPLWVLGLLAATTLACVTNTPVAQVATPRPTRTPLPTFTNTPIPPTPTITPTFTDTPIPTDTPVPTDTPLPPTDTPVPTDTPLPTQPPPPPPTNPPPPPPTDTPLPAPTAAPVNTSPIATPTNTPEPDTPPGRYEIDTEQNKNDCANIGVYGKVREKGSDRPVQFVTIEVKGDDNDFKGPYIGKSNKDGRYDIFITGIDNEDVDGTKFKAKVVGAGVESEDTAEWTVSTDCKDDEAIQVYEINWNKK
;
A
#
# COMPACT_ATOMS: atom_id res chain seq x y z
N MET A 1 75.67 -10.66 6.85
CA MET A 1 74.46 -10.09 6.22
C MET A 1 73.26 -10.48 7.09
N ILE A 2 72.39 -9.56 7.55
CA ILE A 2 71.37 -8.79 6.79
C ILE A 2 70.22 -9.74 6.39
N LEU A 3 68.95 -9.54 6.80
CA LEU A 3 68.33 -8.47 7.61
C LEU A 3 67.19 -9.00 8.51
N LYS A 4 66.79 -8.24 9.55
CA LYS A 4 65.64 -8.54 10.43
C LYS A 4 64.31 -8.17 9.77
N HIS A 5 63.19 -8.73 10.25
CA HIS A 5 61.82 -8.29 9.92
C HIS A 5 61.10 -7.76 11.18
N PHE A 6 60.37 -6.65 11.00
CA PHE A 6 59.49 -5.89 11.93
C PHE A 6 58.86 -4.72 11.13
N PRO A 7 57.90 -3.91 11.63
CA PRO A 7 57.20 -3.88 12.94
C PRO A 7 55.98 -4.85 12.93
N PHE A 8 54.78 -4.70 13.54
CA PHE A 8 54.03 -3.73 14.38
C PHE A 8 52.94 -4.56 15.15
N ASN A 9 52.33 -4.28 16.32
CA ASN A 9 52.11 -3.12 17.22
C ASN A 9 51.20 -2.01 16.65
N THR A 10 50.14 -1.49 17.30
CA THR A 10 49.62 -1.49 18.70
C THR A 10 48.07 -1.42 18.65
N LEU A 11 47.23 -1.66 19.68
CA LEU A 11 47.36 -2.19 21.06
C LEU A 11 46.05 -3.03 21.33
N THR A 12 45.29 -3.12 22.43
CA THR A 12 45.22 -2.51 23.79
C THR A 12 44.47 -3.47 24.74
N TYR A 13 44.80 -3.51 26.05
CA TYR A 13 44.07 -4.30 27.07
C TYR A 13 44.31 -3.74 28.48
N SER A 14 43.26 -3.63 29.31
CA SER A 14 43.32 -3.00 30.64
C SER A 14 42.75 -3.89 31.78
N PRO A 15 43.62 -4.48 32.62
CA PRO A 15 43.21 -5.25 33.81
C PRO A 15 43.72 -4.66 35.14
N ARG A 16 42.96 -4.88 36.24
CA ARG A 16 43.33 -5.04 37.69
C ARG A 16 42.08 -4.71 38.56
N LEU A 17 41.70 -5.42 39.64
CA LEU A 17 42.42 -5.94 40.84
C LEU A 17 42.92 -4.78 41.74
N ARG A 18 42.87 -4.77 43.10
CA ARG A 18 42.76 -5.84 44.14
C ARG A 18 42.23 -5.25 45.52
N PRO A 19 42.42 -5.80 46.77
CA PRO A 19 41.29 -5.89 47.74
C PRO A 19 41.59 -5.54 49.26
N LEU A 20 40.64 -5.94 50.14
CA LEU A 20 40.79 -6.42 51.55
C LEU A 20 40.94 -5.44 52.76
N TRP A 21 40.50 -5.95 53.94
CA TRP A 21 40.72 -5.50 55.35
C TRP A 21 40.02 -4.17 55.80
N VAL A 22 39.74 -3.85 57.09
CA VAL A 22 39.94 -4.50 58.43
C VAL A 22 38.85 -4.07 59.47
N LEU A 23 38.89 -4.65 60.69
CA LEU A 23 38.01 -4.52 61.89
C LEU A 23 37.48 -3.13 62.33
N GLY A 24 36.38 -3.14 63.12
CA GLY A 24 35.93 -2.03 64.00
C GLY A 24 35.04 -2.46 65.20
N LEU A 25 35.51 -2.18 66.42
CA LEU A 25 34.87 -2.34 67.76
C LEU A 25 33.72 -1.32 67.98
N LEU A 26 32.90 -1.25 69.06
CA LEU A 26 32.39 -2.08 70.21
C LEU A 26 31.47 -1.12 71.03
N ALA A 27 30.73 -1.59 72.06
CA ALA A 27 29.97 -0.80 73.08
C ALA A 27 28.60 -0.18 72.62
N ALA A 28 27.57 0.00 73.48
CA ALA A 28 27.33 -0.50 74.85
C ALA A 28 25.84 -0.47 75.31
N THR A 29 25.52 -1.34 76.28
CA THR A 29 24.54 -1.23 77.39
C THR A 29 23.02 -1.04 77.20
N THR A 30 22.29 -1.99 77.82
CA THR A 30 21.02 -1.86 78.60
C THR A 30 19.74 -1.31 77.95
N LEU A 31 18.75 -2.21 77.80
CA LEU A 31 17.49 -2.11 78.57
C LEU A 31 16.93 -3.52 78.82
N ALA A 32 16.29 -3.75 79.98
CA ALA A 32 15.67 -5.03 80.30
C ALA A 32 14.14 -4.95 80.18
N CYS A 33 13.52 -5.93 79.52
CA CYS A 33 12.07 -6.14 79.58
C CYS A 33 11.78 -7.65 79.51
N VAL A 34 11.25 -8.21 80.60
CA VAL A 34 10.79 -9.60 80.63
C VAL A 34 9.37 -9.64 80.08
N THR A 35 9.14 -10.43 79.04
CA THR A 35 7.79 -10.75 78.55
C THR A 35 7.65 -12.25 78.36
N ASN A 36 6.57 -12.83 78.87
CA ASN A 36 6.30 -14.27 78.78
C ASN A 36 5.88 -14.64 77.35
N THR A 37 6.82 -15.10 76.52
CA THR A 37 6.50 -15.77 75.26
C THR A 37 6.04 -17.21 75.54
N PRO A 38 4.83 -17.63 75.13
CA PRO A 38 4.39 -19.01 75.29
C PRO A 38 5.24 -19.96 74.44
N VAL A 39 5.50 -21.17 74.94
CA VAL A 39 6.28 -22.19 74.22
C VAL A 39 5.46 -22.71 73.04
N ALA A 40 5.73 -22.17 71.84
CA ALA A 40 5.19 -22.71 70.60
C ALA A 40 5.73 -24.14 70.38
N GLN A 41 4.84 -25.12 70.26
CA GLN A 41 5.24 -26.50 69.96
C GLN A 41 5.80 -26.57 68.54
N VAL A 42 7.07 -26.92 68.41
CA VAL A 42 7.75 -27.08 67.11
C VAL A 42 7.14 -28.29 66.39
N ALA A 43 6.39 -28.04 65.31
CA ALA A 43 5.82 -29.09 64.49
C ALA A 43 6.93 -29.87 63.77
N THR A 44 7.00 -31.18 64.00
CA THR A 44 8.01 -32.06 63.40
C THR A 44 7.87 -32.06 61.87
N PRO A 45 8.95 -31.81 61.09
CA PRO A 45 8.86 -31.73 59.65
C PRO A 45 8.42 -33.08 59.05
N ARG A 46 7.34 -33.06 58.26
CA ARG A 46 6.85 -34.24 57.53
C ARG A 46 7.89 -34.66 56.48
N PRO A 47 8.22 -35.97 56.36
CA PRO A 47 9.19 -36.43 55.36
C PRO A 47 8.71 -36.08 53.95
N THR A 48 9.57 -35.38 53.20
CA THR A 48 9.31 -35.00 51.81
C THR A 48 9.51 -36.21 50.91
N ARG A 49 8.58 -36.46 49.97
CA ARG A 49 8.72 -37.57 49.02
C ARG A 49 9.77 -37.21 47.98
N THR A 50 10.83 -38.00 47.88
CA THR A 50 11.81 -37.92 46.80
C THR A 50 11.11 -38.11 45.44
N PRO A 51 11.39 -37.27 44.43
CA PRO A 51 10.86 -37.48 43.09
C PRO A 51 11.43 -38.76 42.47
N LEU A 52 10.61 -39.44 41.65
CA LEU A 52 11.02 -40.64 40.92
C LEU A 52 11.88 -40.22 39.69
N PRO A 53 12.97 -40.93 39.35
CA PRO A 53 13.79 -40.58 38.20
C PRO A 53 12.98 -40.61 36.90
N THR A 54 13.13 -39.57 36.09
CA THR A 54 12.48 -39.44 34.78
C THR A 54 13.35 -40.07 33.70
N PHE A 55 12.81 -41.04 32.96
CA PHE A 55 13.52 -41.67 31.84
C PHE A 55 13.35 -40.82 30.58
N THR A 56 14.44 -40.23 30.10
CA THR A 56 14.49 -39.56 28.78
C THR A 56 14.48 -40.62 27.68
N ASN A 57 13.51 -40.56 26.76
CA ASN A 57 13.50 -41.46 25.60
C ASN A 57 14.64 -41.10 24.64
N THR A 58 15.43 -42.09 24.26
CA THR A 58 16.43 -41.98 23.19
C THR A 58 15.72 -41.74 21.85
N PRO A 59 16.15 -40.78 21.02
CA PRO A 59 15.56 -40.58 19.70
C PRO A 59 15.78 -41.81 18.80
N ILE A 60 14.73 -42.19 18.08
CA ILE A 60 14.76 -43.28 17.10
C ILE A 60 15.52 -42.78 15.85
N PRO A 61 16.46 -43.55 15.27
CA PRO A 61 17.16 -43.15 14.05
C PRO A 61 16.20 -43.03 12.86
N PRO A 62 16.44 -42.10 11.91
CA PRO A 62 15.55 -41.90 10.77
C PRO A 62 15.51 -43.14 9.87
N THR A 63 14.31 -43.47 9.40
CA THR A 63 14.10 -44.53 8.39
C THR A 63 14.76 -44.13 7.06
N PRO A 64 15.46 -45.03 6.36
CA PRO A 64 16.06 -44.70 5.08
C PRO A 64 15.00 -44.32 4.04
N THR A 65 15.15 -43.14 3.44
CA THR A 65 14.29 -42.66 2.35
C THR A 65 14.49 -43.54 1.11
N ILE A 66 13.40 -43.99 0.50
CA ILE A 66 13.45 -44.78 -0.73
C ILE A 66 13.83 -43.86 -1.89
N THR A 67 14.97 -44.14 -2.54
CA THR A 67 15.38 -43.44 -3.76
C THR A 67 14.33 -43.66 -4.87
N PRO A 68 13.84 -42.62 -5.55
CA PRO A 68 12.89 -42.79 -6.64
C PRO A 68 13.53 -43.59 -7.79
N THR A 69 12.82 -44.62 -8.24
CA THR A 69 13.17 -45.35 -9.46
C THR A 69 12.88 -44.51 -10.70
N PHE A 70 13.71 -44.64 -11.74
CA PHE A 70 13.51 -43.97 -13.01
C PHE A 70 12.10 -44.22 -13.56
N THR A 71 11.41 -43.15 -13.95
CA THR A 71 10.10 -43.20 -14.60
C THR A 71 10.29 -43.50 -16.09
N ASP A 72 9.46 -44.38 -16.65
CA ASP A 72 9.50 -44.71 -18.07
C ASP A 72 9.27 -43.46 -18.93
N THR A 73 10.05 -43.34 -20.01
CA THR A 73 9.93 -42.22 -20.95
C THR A 73 8.61 -42.32 -21.70
N PRO A 74 7.78 -41.27 -21.75
CA PRO A 74 6.50 -41.32 -22.46
C PRO A 74 6.73 -41.56 -23.95
N ILE A 75 6.01 -42.54 -24.51
CA ILE A 75 5.93 -42.75 -25.95
C ILE A 75 5.26 -41.54 -26.63
N PRO A 76 5.76 -41.10 -27.81
CA PRO A 76 5.18 -39.97 -28.51
C PRO A 76 3.73 -40.28 -28.91
N THR A 77 2.83 -39.33 -28.67
CA THR A 77 1.43 -39.41 -29.10
C THR A 77 1.31 -39.04 -30.57
N ASP A 78 0.43 -39.72 -31.31
CA ASP A 78 0.20 -39.43 -32.73
C ASP A 78 -0.20 -37.95 -32.95
N THR A 79 0.37 -37.35 -33.99
CA THR A 79 0.09 -35.95 -34.34
C THR A 79 -1.32 -35.85 -34.93
N PRO A 80 -2.18 -34.92 -34.46
CA PRO A 80 -3.52 -34.78 -34.98
C PRO A 80 -3.51 -34.37 -36.46
N VAL A 81 -4.34 -35.02 -37.26
CA VAL A 81 -4.56 -34.69 -38.67
C VAL A 81 -5.23 -33.30 -38.75
N PRO A 82 -4.78 -32.39 -39.64
CA PRO A 82 -5.43 -31.09 -39.80
C PRO A 82 -6.91 -31.25 -40.15
N THR A 83 -7.76 -30.50 -39.45
CA THR A 83 -9.20 -30.45 -39.70
C THR A 83 -9.51 -29.56 -40.90
N ASP A 84 -10.52 -29.91 -41.69
CA ASP A 84 -10.93 -29.15 -42.88
C ASP A 84 -11.20 -27.67 -42.55
N THR A 85 -10.73 -26.79 -43.43
CA THR A 85 -10.88 -25.33 -43.27
C THR A 85 -12.36 -24.93 -43.37
N PRO A 86 -12.90 -24.13 -42.42
CA PRO A 86 -14.29 -23.70 -42.47
C PRO A 86 -14.58 -22.89 -43.74
N LEU A 87 -15.78 -23.09 -44.29
CA LEU A 87 -16.28 -22.30 -45.43
C LEU A 87 -16.39 -20.81 -45.04
N PRO A 88 -16.19 -19.89 -46.01
CA PRO A 88 -16.31 -18.45 -45.75
C PRO A 88 -17.74 -18.10 -45.29
N PRO A 89 -17.89 -17.10 -44.41
CA PRO A 89 -19.21 -16.67 -43.94
C PRO A 89 -20.05 -16.08 -45.06
N THR A 90 -21.36 -16.38 -45.04
CA THR A 90 -22.35 -15.89 -46.00
C THR A 90 -22.48 -14.35 -45.95
N ASP A 91 -22.84 -13.74 -47.08
CA ASP A 91 -22.95 -12.29 -47.23
C ASP A 91 -23.75 -11.58 -46.11
N THR A 92 -23.21 -10.45 -45.66
CA THR A 92 -23.81 -9.61 -44.62
C THR A 92 -25.09 -8.95 -45.12
N PRO A 93 -26.21 -8.95 -44.36
CA PRO A 93 -27.44 -8.30 -44.79
C PRO A 93 -27.27 -6.79 -44.98
N VAL A 94 -27.81 -6.27 -46.08
CA VAL A 94 -27.80 -4.84 -46.40
C VAL A 94 -28.60 -4.05 -45.35
N PRO A 95 -28.08 -2.92 -44.83
CA PRO A 95 -28.81 -2.11 -43.84
C PRO A 95 -30.14 -1.60 -44.41
N THR A 96 -31.20 -1.66 -43.60
CA THR A 96 -32.51 -1.12 -43.94
C THR A 96 -32.55 0.39 -43.71
N ASP A 97 -33.20 1.14 -44.60
CA ASP A 97 -33.32 2.60 -44.50
C ASP A 97 -33.94 3.04 -43.16
N THR A 98 -33.25 3.92 -42.46
CA THR A 98 -33.73 4.51 -41.19
C THR A 98 -34.81 5.55 -41.49
N PRO A 99 -35.99 5.52 -40.85
CA PRO A 99 -37.05 6.49 -41.11
C PRO A 99 -36.63 7.91 -40.74
N LEU A 100 -36.94 8.86 -41.63
CA LEU A 100 -36.65 10.28 -41.43
C LEU A 100 -37.41 10.82 -40.20
N PRO A 101 -36.78 11.63 -39.32
CA PRO A 101 -37.43 12.13 -38.11
C PRO A 101 -38.63 13.03 -38.43
N THR A 102 -39.77 12.72 -37.79
CA THR A 102 -41.00 13.52 -37.87
C THR A 102 -40.76 14.92 -37.34
N GLN A 103 -41.15 15.94 -38.11
CA GLN A 103 -40.99 17.35 -37.73
C GLN A 103 -41.88 17.68 -36.51
N PRO A 104 -41.38 18.39 -35.48
CA PRO A 104 -42.16 18.75 -34.31
C PRO A 104 -43.29 19.74 -34.64
N PRO A 105 -44.39 19.75 -33.87
CA PRO A 105 -45.51 20.67 -34.09
C PRO A 105 -45.10 22.14 -33.86
N PRO A 106 -45.77 23.11 -34.51
CA PRO A 106 -45.50 24.53 -34.31
C PRO A 106 -45.82 24.97 -32.87
N PRO A 107 -45.09 25.97 -32.32
CA PRO A 107 -45.31 26.45 -30.97
C PRO A 107 -46.67 27.15 -30.82
N PRO A 108 -47.27 27.12 -29.60
CA PRO A 108 -48.52 27.84 -29.33
C PRO A 108 -48.35 29.36 -29.42
N PRO A 109 -49.43 30.12 -29.70
CA PRO A 109 -49.38 31.58 -29.80
C PRO A 109 -48.95 32.20 -28.47
N THR A 110 -48.02 33.16 -28.54
CA THR A 110 -47.48 33.86 -27.37
C THR A 110 -48.49 34.89 -26.85
N ASN A 111 -48.74 34.90 -25.54
CA ASN A 111 -49.56 35.94 -24.91
C ASN A 111 -48.90 37.32 -25.06
N PRO A 112 -49.69 38.41 -25.16
CA PRO A 112 -49.14 39.77 -25.17
C PRO A 112 -48.38 40.08 -23.87
N PRO A 113 -47.32 40.90 -23.92
CA PRO A 113 -46.51 41.22 -22.76
C PRO A 113 -47.31 42.01 -21.70
N PRO A 114 -47.02 41.84 -20.40
CA PRO A 114 -47.62 42.64 -19.34
C PRO A 114 -47.21 44.12 -19.47
N PRO A 115 -48.00 45.06 -18.90
CA PRO A 115 -47.65 46.48 -18.90
C PRO A 115 -46.34 46.74 -18.14
N PRO A 116 -45.58 47.80 -18.51
CA PRO A 116 -44.33 48.14 -17.86
C PRO A 116 -44.53 48.51 -16.37
N PRO A 117 -43.58 48.17 -15.49
CA PRO A 117 -43.65 48.54 -14.08
C PRO A 117 -43.54 50.06 -13.89
N THR A 118 -44.19 50.59 -12.85
CA THR A 118 -44.08 52.00 -12.46
C THR A 118 -42.80 52.23 -11.66
N ASP A 119 -41.97 53.19 -12.09
CA ASP A 119 -40.70 53.49 -11.44
C ASP A 119 -40.88 53.89 -9.96
N THR A 120 -40.24 53.14 -9.07
CA THR A 120 -40.08 53.48 -7.65
C THR A 120 -38.60 53.81 -7.41
N PRO A 121 -38.26 55.02 -6.93
CA PRO A 121 -36.87 55.46 -6.86
C PRO A 121 -36.06 54.66 -5.84
N LEU A 122 -35.02 53.98 -6.33
CA LEU A 122 -34.06 53.22 -5.52
C LEU A 122 -32.98 54.16 -4.95
N PRO A 123 -32.52 53.99 -3.69
CA PRO A 123 -31.43 54.80 -3.13
C PRO A 123 -30.09 54.54 -3.85
N ALA A 124 -29.23 55.56 -3.86
CA ALA A 124 -28.00 55.57 -4.65
C ALA A 124 -26.93 54.56 -4.14
N PRO A 125 -26.24 53.84 -5.05
CA PRO A 125 -25.18 52.91 -4.67
C PRO A 125 -23.85 53.63 -4.36
N THR A 126 -23.19 53.22 -3.28
CA THR A 126 -21.81 53.61 -2.98
C THR A 126 -20.83 52.95 -3.97
N ALA A 127 -19.90 53.72 -4.52
CA ALA A 127 -18.94 53.22 -5.51
C ALA A 127 -17.92 52.24 -4.89
N ALA A 128 -17.76 51.07 -5.52
CA ALA A 128 -16.66 50.14 -5.28
C ALA A 128 -15.51 50.39 -6.28
N PRO A 129 -14.23 50.23 -5.89
CA PRO A 129 -13.11 50.47 -6.79
C PRO A 129 -12.99 49.38 -7.87
N VAL A 130 -12.85 49.80 -9.13
CA VAL A 130 -12.63 48.90 -10.27
C VAL A 130 -11.16 48.48 -10.30
N ASN A 131 -10.88 47.21 -10.00
CA ASN A 131 -9.52 46.67 -10.04
C ASN A 131 -9.24 46.00 -11.39
N THR A 132 -8.60 46.72 -12.31
CA THR A 132 -8.23 46.20 -13.63
C THR A 132 -6.94 45.36 -13.58
N SER A 133 -7.05 44.11 -13.15
CA SER A 133 -5.98 43.12 -13.37
C SER A 133 -5.86 42.78 -14.87
N PRO A 134 -4.65 42.56 -15.41
CA PRO A 134 -4.45 42.21 -16.80
C PRO A 134 -4.94 40.79 -17.12
N ILE A 135 -5.36 40.57 -18.37
CA ILE A 135 -5.54 39.22 -18.92
C ILE A 135 -4.19 38.49 -18.88
N ALA A 136 -4.16 37.33 -18.22
CA ALA A 136 -2.99 36.46 -18.20
C ALA A 136 -2.88 35.69 -19.52
N THR A 137 -1.71 35.76 -20.15
CA THR A 137 -1.33 34.84 -21.23
C THR A 137 -1.33 33.40 -20.69
N PRO A 138 -1.89 32.40 -21.39
CA PRO A 138 -1.88 31.02 -20.95
C PRO A 138 -0.48 30.40 -21.06
N THR A 139 0.32 30.53 -20.00
CA THR A 139 1.57 29.78 -19.82
C THR A 139 1.23 28.29 -19.68
N ASN A 140 1.79 27.46 -20.55
CA ASN A 140 1.66 26.01 -20.44
C ASN A 140 2.76 25.46 -19.50
N THR A 141 2.38 24.47 -18.68
CA THR A 141 3.25 23.69 -17.77
C THR A 141 3.70 24.40 -16.48
N PRO A 142 3.59 23.76 -15.28
CA PRO A 142 2.75 22.63 -14.86
C PRO A 142 1.84 22.96 -13.65
N GLU A 143 0.79 22.17 -13.41
CA GLU A 143 0.09 22.15 -12.11
C GLU A 143 -0.44 20.76 -11.74
N PRO A 144 0.21 20.09 -10.78
CA PRO A 144 -0.42 19.12 -9.90
C PRO A 144 -0.38 19.68 -8.47
N ASP A 145 -1.32 20.59 -8.16
CA ASP A 145 -1.48 21.16 -6.80
C ASP A 145 -2.06 20.11 -5.86
N THR A 146 -1.17 19.21 -5.45
CA THR A 146 -1.28 18.31 -4.31
C THR A 146 -1.03 19.10 -3.03
N PRO A 147 -1.91 19.01 -2.01
CA PRO A 147 -1.72 19.75 -0.76
C PRO A 147 -0.34 19.51 -0.13
N PRO A 148 0.39 20.55 0.29
CA PRO A 148 1.74 20.39 0.84
C PRO A 148 1.73 19.57 2.14
N GLY A 149 2.69 18.65 2.27
CA GLY A 149 2.87 17.75 3.40
C GLY A 149 3.76 16.58 2.98
N ARG A 150 3.88 15.54 3.83
CA ARG A 150 4.50 14.27 3.45
C ARG A 150 3.46 13.16 3.42
N TYR A 151 3.63 12.21 2.51
CA TYR A 151 2.69 11.14 2.26
C TYR A 151 3.38 9.78 2.41
N GLU A 152 2.73 8.85 3.11
CA GLU A 152 3.14 7.44 3.27
C GLU A 152 2.02 6.51 2.82
N ILE A 153 2.37 5.25 2.57
CA ILE A 153 1.36 4.19 2.37
C ILE A 153 0.70 3.87 3.73
N ASP A 154 -0.64 3.78 3.72
CA ASP A 154 -1.47 3.37 4.84
C ASP A 154 -1.81 1.87 4.74
N THR A 155 -2.31 1.45 3.58
CA THR A 155 -2.52 0.04 3.22
C THR A 155 -2.36 -0.16 1.72
N GLU A 156 -1.92 -1.35 1.32
CA GLU A 156 -1.85 -1.82 -0.06
C GLU A 156 -2.52 -3.20 -0.18
N GLN A 157 -3.25 -3.46 -1.26
CA GLN A 157 -3.94 -4.74 -1.50
C GLN A 157 -4.04 -5.05 -3.00
N ASN A 158 -3.62 -6.26 -3.37
CA ASN A 158 -3.92 -6.86 -4.68
C ASN A 158 -5.44 -7.00 -4.87
N LYS A 159 -5.93 -6.81 -6.10
CA LYS A 159 -7.30 -7.11 -6.52
C LYS A 159 -7.31 -7.80 -7.89
N ASN A 160 -8.03 -8.91 -7.96
CA ASN A 160 -8.53 -9.49 -9.19
C ASN A 160 -9.87 -8.79 -9.51
N ASP A 161 -10.00 -8.27 -10.74
CA ASP A 161 -11.13 -7.46 -11.25
C ASP A 161 -11.70 -8.04 -12.55
N CYS A 162 -10.86 -8.72 -13.34
CA CYS A 162 -11.22 -9.37 -14.61
C CYS A 162 -11.89 -8.48 -15.68
N ALA A 163 -11.71 -7.16 -15.60
CA ALA A 163 -12.11 -6.24 -16.65
C ALA A 163 -11.06 -5.14 -16.91
N ASN A 164 -10.43 -4.59 -15.86
CA ASN A 164 -9.57 -3.41 -15.96
C ASN A 164 -8.21 -3.64 -15.32
N ILE A 165 -7.16 -3.02 -15.87
CA ILE A 165 -5.88 -2.81 -15.21
C ILE A 165 -5.84 -1.39 -14.64
N GLY A 166 -5.46 -1.23 -13.37
CA GLY A 166 -5.50 0.10 -12.74
C GLY A 166 -5.15 0.18 -11.26
N VAL A 167 -5.37 1.37 -10.69
CA VAL A 167 -5.15 1.68 -9.27
C VAL A 167 -6.38 2.42 -8.72
N TYR A 168 -6.76 2.16 -7.48
CA TYR A 168 -7.70 3.04 -6.76
C TYR A 168 -7.33 3.15 -5.28
N GLY A 169 -8.03 4.04 -4.56
CA GLY A 169 -7.98 4.04 -3.11
C GLY A 169 -8.46 5.35 -2.49
N LYS A 170 -7.80 5.75 -1.41
CA LYS A 170 -8.07 7.00 -0.67
C LYS A 170 -6.80 7.68 -0.22
N VAL A 171 -6.90 8.96 0.10
CA VAL A 171 -5.91 9.69 0.88
C VAL A 171 -6.56 10.30 2.12
N ARG A 172 -5.95 10.08 3.30
CA ARG A 172 -6.45 10.50 4.63
C ARG A 172 -5.39 11.25 5.43
N GLU A 173 -5.80 12.02 6.43
CA GLU A 173 -4.87 12.57 7.44
C GLU A 173 -4.54 11.49 8.48
N LYS A 174 -3.25 11.25 8.75
CA LYS A 174 -2.77 10.15 9.59
C LYS A 174 -3.44 10.13 10.97
N GLY A 175 -4.00 8.98 11.32
CA GLY A 175 -4.72 8.80 12.59
C GLY A 175 -6.17 9.30 12.59
N SER A 176 -6.75 9.59 11.41
CA SER A 176 -8.15 9.96 11.27
C SER A 176 -8.77 9.48 9.95
N ASP A 177 -10.10 9.43 9.88
CA ASP A 177 -10.83 9.22 8.63
C ASP A 177 -11.07 10.52 7.83
N ARG A 178 -10.37 11.63 8.16
CA ARG A 178 -10.54 12.88 7.41
C ARG A 178 -9.91 12.74 6.02
N PRO A 179 -10.66 12.91 4.92
CA PRO A 179 -10.10 12.81 3.57
C PRO A 179 -9.19 13.99 3.24
N VAL A 180 -8.13 13.72 2.48
CA VAL A 180 -7.27 14.75 1.87
C VAL A 180 -7.65 14.85 0.40
N GLN A 181 -8.15 16.03 0.03
CA GLN A 181 -8.66 16.33 -1.31
C GLN A 181 -7.53 16.77 -2.23
N PHE A 182 -7.72 16.61 -3.54
CA PHE A 182 -6.84 17.13 -4.60
C PHE A 182 -5.41 16.60 -4.56
N VAL A 183 -5.17 15.45 -3.95
CA VAL A 183 -3.86 14.77 -3.94
C VAL A 183 -3.63 14.08 -5.28
N THR A 184 -2.53 14.36 -5.95
CA THR A 184 -2.19 13.77 -7.25
C THR A 184 -1.38 12.49 -7.04
N ILE A 185 -1.85 11.38 -7.61
CA ILE A 185 -1.16 10.08 -7.65
C ILE A 185 -0.66 9.88 -9.07
N GLU A 186 0.63 9.58 -9.20
CA GLU A 186 1.28 9.19 -10.45
C GLU A 186 1.54 7.68 -10.46
N VAL A 187 1.23 7.02 -11.58
CA VAL A 187 1.57 5.63 -11.88
C VAL A 187 2.45 5.57 -13.13
N LYS A 188 3.52 4.77 -13.10
CA LYS A 188 4.40 4.51 -14.25
C LYS A 188 4.70 3.02 -14.38
N GLY A 189 4.64 2.50 -15.62
CA GLY A 189 5.14 1.16 -15.96
C GLY A 189 6.64 1.18 -16.23
N ASP A 190 7.29 0.01 -16.17
CA ASP A 190 8.68 -0.17 -16.60
C ASP A 190 8.83 -0.48 -18.09
N ASP A 191 7.85 -1.16 -18.68
CA ASP A 191 7.71 -1.33 -20.12
C ASP A 191 7.60 0.02 -20.90
N ASN A 192 7.77 -0.01 -22.22
CA ASN A 192 7.71 1.18 -23.08
C ASN A 192 6.29 1.55 -23.53
N ASP A 193 5.43 0.58 -23.81
CA ASP A 193 4.07 0.84 -24.28
C ASP A 193 3.15 1.20 -23.11
N PHE A 194 3.47 0.71 -21.90
CA PHE A 194 2.75 1.02 -20.65
C PHE A 194 3.47 2.01 -19.71
N LYS A 195 4.45 2.76 -20.22
CA LYS A 195 5.36 3.60 -19.42
C LYS A 195 4.68 4.68 -18.56
N GLY A 196 3.53 5.17 -18.99
CA GLY A 196 2.84 6.31 -18.36
C GLY A 196 3.58 7.65 -18.54
N PRO A 197 3.35 8.65 -17.66
CA PRO A 197 2.56 8.58 -16.44
C PRO A 197 1.05 8.51 -16.66
N TYR A 198 0.38 7.67 -15.88
CA TYR A 198 -1.05 7.73 -15.64
C TYR A 198 -1.29 8.54 -14.37
N ILE A 199 -2.21 9.51 -14.40
CA ILE A 199 -2.40 10.48 -13.31
C ILE A 199 -3.84 10.40 -12.79
N GLY A 200 -3.98 10.14 -11.48
CA GLY A 200 -5.22 10.29 -10.73
C GLY A 200 -5.14 11.48 -9.79
N LYS A 201 -6.28 12.09 -9.44
CA LYS A 201 -6.34 13.16 -8.44
C LYS A 201 -7.48 12.92 -7.47
N SER A 202 -7.21 12.96 -6.16
CA SER A 202 -8.21 12.65 -5.14
C SER A 202 -9.35 13.67 -5.13
N ASN A 203 -10.57 13.17 -5.03
CA ASN A 203 -11.76 14.00 -4.99
C ASN A 203 -12.04 14.56 -3.59
N LYS A 204 -13.16 15.27 -3.42
CA LYS A 204 -13.60 15.88 -2.15
C LYS A 204 -13.71 14.87 -0.97
N ASP A 205 -13.94 13.59 -1.29
CA ASP A 205 -14.11 12.49 -0.35
C ASP A 205 -12.80 11.69 -0.18
N GLY A 206 -11.69 12.23 -0.69
CA GLY A 206 -10.34 11.67 -0.62
C GLY A 206 -10.10 10.48 -1.54
N ARG A 207 -11.11 10.03 -2.29
CA ARG A 207 -11.03 8.87 -3.19
C ARG A 207 -10.38 9.24 -4.51
N TYR A 208 -9.64 8.29 -5.10
CA TYR A 208 -9.11 8.38 -6.45
C TYR A 208 -9.16 7.02 -7.14
N ASP A 209 -9.11 7.05 -8.46
CA ASP A 209 -9.07 5.92 -9.38
C ASP A 209 -8.21 6.30 -10.60
N ILE A 210 -7.53 5.31 -11.18
CA ILE A 210 -6.61 5.43 -12.32
C ILE A 210 -6.80 4.18 -13.19
N PHE A 211 -7.43 4.35 -14.34
CA PHE A 211 -7.48 3.34 -15.40
C PHE A 211 -6.18 3.37 -16.21
N ILE A 212 -5.62 2.20 -16.51
CA ILE A 212 -4.40 2.03 -17.31
C ILE A 212 -4.76 1.45 -18.68
N THR A 213 -5.42 0.29 -18.70
CA THR A 213 -5.88 -0.42 -19.91
C THR A 213 -7.00 -1.40 -19.56
N GLY A 214 -7.75 -1.88 -20.55
CA GLY A 214 -8.59 -3.07 -20.41
C GLY A 214 -7.73 -4.33 -20.29
N ILE A 215 -8.30 -5.39 -19.69
CA ILE A 215 -7.63 -6.70 -19.51
C ILE A 215 -7.49 -7.50 -20.83
N ASP A 216 -8.21 -7.09 -21.88
CA ASP A 216 -8.13 -7.62 -23.24
C ASP A 216 -6.81 -7.26 -23.97
N ASN A 217 -5.98 -6.42 -23.36
CA ASN A 217 -4.66 -6.05 -23.83
C ASN A 217 -3.59 -7.00 -23.25
N GLU A 218 -3.39 -8.16 -23.87
CA GLU A 218 -2.45 -9.21 -23.41
C GLU A 218 -1.00 -8.70 -23.22
N ASP A 219 -0.58 -7.68 -23.96
CA ASP A 219 0.77 -7.10 -23.88
C ASP A 219 1.08 -6.45 -22.50
N VAL A 220 0.06 -6.19 -21.66
CA VAL A 220 0.25 -5.64 -20.30
C VAL A 220 0.69 -6.70 -19.27
N ASP A 221 0.57 -7.98 -19.60
CA ASP A 221 0.91 -9.08 -18.70
C ASP A 221 2.40 -9.04 -18.29
N GLY A 222 2.68 -9.28 -17.00
CA GLY A 222 4.04 -9.19 -16.47
C GLY A 222 4.63 -7.76 -16.35
N THR A 223 3.97 -6.72 -16.87
CA THR A 223 4.42 -5.33 -16.70
C THR A 223 4.46 -4.95 -15.23
N LYS A 224 5.55 -4.34 -14.76
CA LYS A 224 5.65 -3.80 -13.40
C LYS A 224 5.28 -2.31 -13.39
N PHE A 225 4.31 -1.98 -12.56
CA PHE A 225 3.92 -0.60 -12.29
C PHE A 225 4.40 -0.13 -10.92
N LYS A 226 4.62 1.18 -10.82
CA LYS A 226 4.99 1.88 -9.58
C LYS A 226 4.09 3.08 -9.37
N ALA A 227 3.60 3.28 -8.14
CA ALA A 227 2.73 4.40 -7.78
C ALA A 227 3.33 5.28 -6.68
N LYS A 228 3.15 6.60 -6.81
CA LYS A 228 3.58 7.63 -5.85
C LYS A 228 2.55 8.74 -5.71
N VAL A 229 2.56 9.45 -4.58
CA VAL A 229 1.98 10.80 -4.51
C VAL A 229 3.01 11.79 -5.05
N VAL A 230 2.58 12.72 -5.91
CA VAL A 230 3.45 13.73 -6.54
C VAL A 230 2.81 15.13 -6.50
N GLY A 231 3.62 16.19 -6.59
CA GLY A 231 3.15 17.56 -6.67
C GLY A 231 4.27 18.60 -6.66
N ALA A 232 3.93 19.88 -6.63
CA ALA A 232 4.90 20.97 -6.56
C ALA A 232 5.72 20.94 -5.24
N GLY A 233 6.90 20.32 -5.29
CA GLY A 233 7.72 20.08 -4.09
C GLY A 233 7.19 18.96 -3.18
N VAL A 234 6.32 18.09 -3.69
CA VAL A 234 5.74 16.95 -2.96
C VAL A 234 6.09 15.66 -3.69
N GLU A 235 6.61 14.69 -2.95
CA GLU A 235 6.76 13.29 -3.34
C GLU A 235 6.42 12.42 -2.12
N SER A 236 5.87 11.22 -2.30
CA SER A 236 5.66 10.29 -1.19
C SER A 236 7.00 9.76 -0.62
N GLU A 237 7.03 9.49 0.69
CA GLU A 237 8.16 8.84 1.35
C GLU A 237 8.32 7.39 0.85
N ASP A 238 7.20 6.74 0.51
CA ASP A 238 7.13 5.36 0.01
C ASP A 238 6.80 5.29 -1.50
N THR A 239 6.96 4.10 -2.07
CA THR A 239 6.56 3.75 -3.46
C THR A 239 5.86 2.41 -3.43
N ALA A 240 4.62 2.32 -3.92
CA ALA A 240 3.96 1.05 -4.12
C ALA A 240 4.43 0.42 -5.44
N GLU A 241 4.66 -0.89 -5.49
CA GLU A 241 5.03 -1.61 -6.71
C GLU A 241 4.23 -2.91 -6.85
N TRP A 242 3.69 -3.18 -8.03
CA TRP A 242 3.07 -4.46 -8.38
C TRP A 242 3.44 -4.88 -9.80
N THR A 243 3.24 -6.15 -10.10
CA THR A 243 3.34 -6.72 -11.44
C THR A 243 1.96 -7.22 -11.84
N VAL A 244 1.53 -6.92 -13.07
CA VAL A 244 0.21 -7.32 -13.56
C VAL A 244 0.18 -8.80 -13.97
N SER A 245 -0.94 -9.46 -13.71
CA SER A 245 -1.28 -10.78 -14.26
C SER A 245 -2.71 -10.76 -14.80
N THR A 246 -2.85 -11.06 -16.09
CA THR A 246 -4.12 -11.10 -16.82
C THR A 246 -4.86 -12.44 -16.68
N ASP A 247 -4.28 -13.47 -16.05
CA ASP A 247 -4.99 -14.75 -15.90
C ASP A 247 -6.10 -14.68 -14.84
N CYS A 248 -7.31 -14.42 -15.31
CA CYS A 248 -8.55 -14.46 -14.54
C CYS A 248 -8.88 -15.78 -13.84
N LYS A 249 -8.11 -16.86 -14.03
CA LYS A 249 -8.29 -18.14 -13.33
C LYS A 249 -7.43 -18.28 -12.08
N ASP A 250 -6.45 -17.39 -11.89
CA ASP A 250 -5.56 -17.34 -10.74
C ASP A 250 -6.10 -16.34 -9.70
N ASP A 251 -6.29 -16.79 -8.45
CA ASP A 251 -6.76 -15.96 -7.35
C ASP A 251 -5.67 -15.09 -6.71
N GLU A 252 -4.39 -15.32 -7.04
CA GLU A 252 -3.28 -14.41 -6.73
C GLU A 252 -3.06 -13.32 -7.81
N ALA A 253 -3.75 -13.41 -8.97
CA ALA A 253 -3.57 -12.49 -10.09
C ALA A 253 -3.91 -11.03 -9.73
N ILE A 254 -3.00 -10.12 -10.09
CA ILE A 254 -3.10 -8.69 -9.82
C ILE A 254 -3.49 -7.96 -11.10
N GLN A 255 -4.71 -7.43 -11.18
CA GLN A 255 -5.13 -6.53 -12.26
C GLN A 255 -5.29 -5.10 -11.74
N VAL A 256 -5.94 -4.97 -10.59
CA VAL A 256 -6.16 -3.69 -9.94
C VAL A 256 -5.42 -3.66 -8.59
N TYR A 257 -4.83 -2.52 -8.26
CA TYR A 257 -4.09 -2.35 -7.01
C TYR A 257 -4.78 -1.28 -6.13
N GLU A 258 -5.24 -1.67 -4.94
CA GLU A 258 -5.80 -0.72 -3.97
C GLU A 258 -4.67 -0.15 -3.11
N ILE A 259 -4.45 1.17 -3.13
CA ILE A 259 -3.51 1.86 -2.25
C ILE A 259 -4.23 2.96 -1.49
N ASN A 260 -4.22 2.86 -0.17
CA ASN A 260 -4.62 3.97 0.70
C ASN A 260 -3.35 4.69 1.18
N TRP A 261 -3.39 6.02 1.21
CA TRP A 261 -2.25 6.86 1.62
C TRP A 261 -2.60 7.71 2.84
N ASN A 262 -1.64 7.88 3.75
CA ASN A 262 -1.73 8.80 4.87
C ASN A 262 -0.87 10.04 4.63
N LYS A 263 -1.43 11.22 4.95
CA LYS A 263 -0.70 12.48 5.07
C LYS A 263 -0.22 12.69 6.52
N LYS A 264 1.03 13.13 6.68
CA LYS A 264 1.70 13.38 7.97
C LYS A 264 1.72 14.86 8.34
#